data_AF-D1BZX4-F1
#
_entry.id   AF-D1BZX4-F1
#
_cell.length_a   1.000
_cell.length_b   1.000
_cell.length_c   1.000
_cell.angle_alpha   90.00
_cell.angle_beta   90.00
_cell.angle_gamma   90.00
#
_symmetry.space_group_name_H-M   'P 1'
#
loop_
_entity.id
_entity.type
_entity.pdbx_description
1 polymer ?
#
loop_
_entity_poly.entity_id
_entity_poly.type
_entity_poly.pdbx_seq_one_letter_code
_entity_poly.pdbx_strand_id
1 'polypeptide(L)'
;MTLQLQLLIAVASAWGLVGAVALTCAAVRARNRRREYERRMRDGDPLDTLVLQLRLGQIAAELRRLAESHDFATAHHTRAAQAAYDALLAEACRRAGLDVPPPAAATHRTEESERLREELELTSRGWTW
;
A
#
# COMPACT_ATOMS: atom_id res chain seq x y z
N MET A 1 -27.06 -56.11 -20.00
CA MET A 1 -26.43 -55.08 -20.86
C MET A 1 -26.80 -53.65 -20.49
N THR A 2 -27.94 -53.39 -19.84
CA THR A 2 -28.40 -52.04 -19.45
C THR A 2 -27.61 -51.40 -18.30
N LEU A 3 -27.24 -52.18 -17.27
CA LEU A 3 -26.50 -51.69 -16.09
C LEU A 3 -25.10 -51.16 -16.40
N GLN A 4 -24.36 -51.80 -17.30
CA GLN A 4 -23.02 -51.33 -17.70
C GLN A 4 -23.07 -50.02 -18.48
N LEU A 5 -24.09 -49.85 -19.33
CA LEU A 5 -24.33 -48.60 -20.07
C LEU A 5 -24.66 -47.44 -19.11
N GLN A 6 -25.48 -47.69 -18.10
CA GLN A 6 -25.81 -46.67 -17.08
C GLN A 6 -24.58 -46.25 -16.25
N LEU A 7 -23.73 -47.20 -15.87
CA LEU A 7 -22.47 -46.92 -15.15
C LEU A 7 -21.51 -46.06 -15.97
N LEU A 8 -21.35 -46.35 -17.26
CA LEU A 8 -20.49 -45.57 -18.15
C LEU A 8 -20.99 -44.13 -18.33
N ILE A 9 -22.32 -43.95 -18.46
CA ILE A 9 -22.94 -42.62 -18.55
C ILE A 9 -22.76 -41.84 -17.24
N ALA A 10 -22.92 -42.49 -16.09
CA ALA A 10 -22.73 -41.87 -14.77
C ALA A 10 -21.27 -41.40 -14.57
N VAL A 11 -20.30 -42.23 -14.96
CA VAL A 11 -18.87 -41.87 -14.88
C VAL A 11 -18.53 -40.74 -15.85
N ALA A 12 -19.00 -40.81 -17.10
CA ALA A 12 -18.77 -39.76 -18.09
C ALA A 12 -19.37 -38.41 -17.66
N SER A 13 -20.58 -38.42 -17.09
CA SER A 13 -21.22 -37.21 -16.55
C SER A 13 -20.49 -36.67 -15.31
N ALA A 14 -20.02 -37.54 -14.41
CA ALA A 14 -19.20 -37.13 -13.27
C ALA A 14 -17.89 -36.45 -13.72
N TRP A 15 -17.18 -37.04 -14.69
CA TRP A 15 -15.97 -36.43 -15.26
C TRP A 15 -16.26 -35.12 -16.00
N GLY A 16 -17.38 -35.03 -16.71
CA GLY A 16 -17.83 -33.80 -17.35
C GLY A 16 -18.09 -32.68 -16.33
N LEU A 17 -18.75 -32.99 -15.22
CA LEU A 17 -18.99 -32.04 -14.12
C LEU A 17 -17.68 -31.59 -13.47
N VAL A 18 -16.75 -32.50 -13.19
CA VAL A 18 -15.43 -32.16 -12.62
C VAL A 18 -14.65 -31.25 -13.57
N GLY A 19 -14.64 -31.55 -14.87
CA GLY A 19 -14.01 -30.70 -15.89
C GLY A 19 -14.64 -29.31 -15.97
N ALA A 20 -15.97 -29.22 -15.95
CA ALA A 20 -16.69 -27.95 -15.95
C ALA A 20 -16.41 -27.11 -14.69
N VAL A 21 -16.36 -27.74 -13.51
CA VAL A 21 -15.99 -27.08 -12.25
C VAL A 21 -14.54 -26.59 -12.27
N ALA A 22 -13.62 -27.40 -12.80
CA ALA A 22 -12.21 -27.00 -12.92
C ALA A 22 -12.05 -25.79 -13.85
N LEU A 23 -12.72 -25.80 -15.01
CA LEU A 23 -12.71 -24.69 -15.97
C LEU A 23 -13.31 -23.41 -15.39
N THR A 24 -14.45 -23.50 -14.71
CA THR A 24 -15.06 -22.34 -14.05
C THR A 24 -14.18 -21.80 -12.94
N CYS A 25 -13.57 -22.65 -12.10
CA CYS A 25 -12.60 -22.22 -11.09
C CYS A 25 -11.38 -21.53 -11.71
N ALA A 26 -10.85 -22.05 -12.82
CA ALA A 26 -9.74 -21.42 -13.55
C ALA A 26 -10.12 -20.04 -14.10
N ALA A 27 -11.31 -19.93 -14.72
CA ALA A 27 -11.82 -18.67 -15.24
C ALA A 27 -12.07 -17.63 -14.14
N VAL A 28 -12.63 -18.06 -13.00
CA VAL A 28 -12.85 -17.20 -11.82
C VAL A 28 -11.50 -16.72 -11.25
N ARG A 29 -10.51 -17.61 -11.10
CA ARG A 29 -9.17 -17.21 -10.66
C ARG A 29 -8.50 -16.23 -11.63
N ALA A 30 -8.58 -16.47 -12.93
CA ALA A 30 -8.01 -15.57 -13.93
C ALA A 30 -8.68 -14.17 -13.87
N ARG A 31 -10.01 -14.14 -13.69
CA ARG A 31 -10.77 -12.90 -13.53
C ARG A 31 -10.40 -12.15 -12.24
N ASN A 32 -10.24 -12.86 -11.12
CA ASN A 32 -9.82 -12.23 -9.86
C ASN A 32 -8.39 -11.68 -9.96
N ARG A 33 -7.44 -12.43 -10.54
CA ARG A 33 -6.07 -11.93 -10.76
C ARG A 33 -6.04 -10.67 -11.61
N ARG A 34 -6.85 -10.63 -12.68
CA ARG A 34 -6.98 -9.44 -13.52
C ARG A 34 -7.54 -8.25 -12.74
N ARG A 35 -8.58 -8.46 -11.93
CA ARG A 35 -9.16 -7.42 -11.07
C ARG A 35 -8.17 -6.92 -10.02
N GLU A 36 -7.40 -7.80 -9.41
CA GLU A 36 -6.36 -7.44 -8.45
C GLU A 36 -5.25 -6.64 -9.12
N TYR A 37 -4.81 -7.05 -10.32
CA TYR A 37 -3.83 -6.31 -11.11
C TYR A 37 -4.35 -4.92 -11.49
N GLU A 38 -5.57 -4.82 -11.99
CA GLU A 38 -6.22 -3.54 -12.34
C GLU A 38 -6.39 -2.64 -11.10
N ARG A 39 -6.73 -3.23 -9.94
CA ARG A 39 -6.76 -2.50 -8.65
C ARG A 39 -5.37 -2.02 -8.24
N ARG A 40 -4.34 -2.86 -8.29
CA ARG A 40 -2.95 -2.43 -7.97
C ARG A 40 -2.45 -1.34 -8.91
N MET A 41 -2.81 -1.41 -10.19
CA MET A 41 -2.48 -0.36 -11.16
C MET A 41 -3.20 0.95 -10.88
N ARG A 42 -4.44 0.90 -10.37
CA ARG A 42 -5.24 2.09 -10.05
C ARG A 42 -4.90 2.68 -8.69
N ASP A 43 -4.82 1.83 -7.67
CA ASP A 43 -4.76 2.20 -6.25
C ASP A 43 -3.30 2.16 -5.70
N GLY A 44 -2.34 1.71 -6.51
CA GLY A 44 -0.95 1.47 -6.09
C GLY A 44 -0.75 0.09 -5.44
N ASP A 45 0.51 -0.31 -5.25
CA ASP A 45 0.83 -1.54 -4.52
C ASP A 45 0.62 -1.33 -3.00
N PRO A 46 -0.21 -2.15 -2.34
CA PRO A 46 -0.39 -2.09 -0.88
C PRO A 46 0.90 -2.31 -0.09
N LEU A 47 1.84 -3.11 -0.60
CA LEU A 47 3.14 -3.32 0.06
C LEU A 47 3.98 -2.05 0.01
N ASP A 48 3.97 -1.33 -1.11
CA ASP A 48 4.69 -0.06 -1.22
C ASP A 48 4.10 0.99 -0.27
N THR A 49 2.78 0.95 -0.04
CA THR A 49 2.09 1.81 0.93
C THR A 49 2.52 1.49 2.36
N LEU A 50 2.56 0.20 2.72
CA LEU A 50 3.03 -0.25 4.03
C LEU A 50 4.51 0.11 4.26
N VAL A 51 5.37 -0.07 3.26
CA VAL A 51 6.79 0.32 3.33
C VAL A 51 6.91 1.82 3.61
N LEU A 52 6.07 2.64 2.97
CA LEU A 52 6.06 4.08 3.19
C LEU A 52 5.63 4.45 4.62
N GLN A 53 4.58 3.82 5.15
CA GLN A 53 4.15 3.97 6.55
C GLN A 53 5.26 3.61 7.54
N LEU A 54 5.95 2.48 7.33
CA LEU A 54 7.06 2.07 8.18
C LEU A 54 8.22 3.10 8.16
N ARG A 55 8.56 3.63 6.99
CA ARG A 55 9.61 4.65 6.86
C ARG A 55 9.22 5.97 7.53
N LEU A 56 7.96 6.39 7.39
CA LEU A 56 7.41 7.54 8.10
C LEU A 56 7.50 7.35 9.62
N GLY A 57 7.12 6.19 10.13
CA GLY A 57 7.18 5.90 11.56
C GLY A 57 8.60 5.91 12.11
N GLN A 58 9.55 5.36 11.35
CA GLN A 58 10.97 5.37 11.70
C GLN A 58 11.54 6.78 11.82
N ILE A 59 11.29 7.65 10.84
CA ILE A 59 11.82 9.01 10.86
C ILE A 59 11.08 9.88 11.90
N ALA A 60 9.77 9.65 12.12
CA ALA A 60 9.02 10.34 13.18
C ALA A 60 9.56 9.97 14.57
N ALA A 61 9.90 8.70 14.79
CA ALA A 61 10.56 8.25 16.01
C ALA A 61 11.96 8.89 16.18
N GLU A 62 12.72 9.04 15.09
CA GLU A 62 14.00 9.74 15.11
C GLU A 62 13.84 11.22 15.47
N LEU A 63 12.87 11.93 14.88
CA LEU A 63 12.60 13.33 15.23
C LEU A 63 12.25 13.50 16.72
N ARG A 64 11.46 12.60 17.30
CA ARG A 64 11.17 12.59 18.74
C ARG A 64 12.44 12.40 19.58
N ARG A 65 13.30 11.44 19.22
CA ARG A 65 14.59 11.22 19.89
C ARG A 65 15.50 12.45 19.81
N LEU A 66 15.59 13.07 18.65
CA LEU A 66 16.41 14.27 18.44
C LEU A 66 15.87 15.47 19.23
N ALA A 67 14.54 15.58 19.38
CA ALA A 67 13.91 16.64 20.18
C ALA A 67 14.20 16.51 21.69
N GLU A 68 14.44 15.29 22.19
CA GLU A 68 14.84 15.04 23.57
C GLU A 68 16.33 15.32 23.82
N SER A 69 17.15 15.29 22.76
CA SER A 69 18.59 15.58 22.85
C SER A 69 18.87 17.09 22.89
N HIS A 70 19.75 17.52 23.79
CA HIS A 70 20.08 18.94 24.00
C HIS A 70 21.44 19.35 23.39
N ASP A 71 22.02 18.50 22.55
CA ASP A 71 23.35 18.71 21.97
C ASP A 71 23.30 19.66 20.76
N PHE A 72 24.23 20.62 20.71
CA PHE A 72 24.30 21.59 19.61
C PHE A 72 24.59 20.93 18.24
N ALA A 73 25.29 19.79 18.23
CA ALA A 73 25.57 19.01 17.02
C ALA A 73 24.29 18.41 16.39
N THR A 74 23.21 18.29 17.17
CA THR A 74 21.93 17.74 16.71
C THR A 74 21.24 18.67 15.70
N ALA A 75 21.54 19.98 15.69
CA ALA A 75 20.81 20.93 14.87
C ALA A 75 20.87 20.66 13.35
N HIS A 76 21.96 20.07 12.84
CA HIS A 76 22.03 19.65 11.43
C HIS A 76 21.23 18.36 11.19
N HIS A 77 21.36 17.39 12.10
CA HIS A 77 20.62 16.13 12.05
C HIS A 77 19.11 16.36 12.15
N THR A 78 18.64 17.23 13.03
CA THR A 78 17.21 17.60 13.14
C THR A 78 16.69 18.20 11.83
N ARG A 79 17.47 19.09 11.19
CA ARG A 79 17.05 19.69 9.91
C ARG A 79 16.96 18.64 8.80
N ALA A 80 17.95 17.74 8.71
CA ALA A 80 17.95 16.67 7.73
C ALA A 80 16.81 15.66 7.96
N ALA A 81 16.58 15.27 9.21
CA ALA A 81 15.48 14.39 9.59
C ALA A 81 14.11 15.02 9.29
N GLN A 82 13.96 16.33 9.52
CA GLN A 82 12.72 17.05 9.21
C GLN A 82 12.46 17.10 7.71
N ALA A 83 13.47 17.40 6.89
CA ALA A 83 13.33 17.40 5.44
C ALA A 83 12.98 16.01 4.90
N ALA A 84 13.59 14.96 5.47
CA ALA A 84 13.25 13.58 5.13
C ALA A 84 11.82 13.21 5.52
N TYR A 85 11.35 13.65 6.69
CA TYR A 85 9.96 13.47 7.13
C TYR A 85 8.99 14.17 6.19
N ASP A 86 9.22 15.44 5.89
CA ASP A 86 8.35 16.24 5.02
C ASP A 86 8.28 15.64 3.59
N ALA A 87 9.40 15.13 3.07
CA ALA A 87 9.43 14.45 1.77
C ALA A 87 8.63 13.14 1.76
N LEU A 88 8.73 12.34 2.83
CA LEU A 88 7.96 11.10 2.97
C LEU A 88 6.47 11.39 3.20
N LEU A 89 6.14 12.45 3.93
CA LEU A 89 4.77 12.88 4.19
C LEU A 89 4.09 13.34 2.89
N ALA A 90 4.78 14.13 2.07
CA ALA A 90 4.28 14.55 0.76
C ALA A 90 4.05 13.35 -0.19
N GLU A 91 4.95 12.35 -0.18
CA GLU A 91 4.75 11.11 -0.94
C GLU A 91 3.54 10.32 -0.44
N ALA A 92 3.35 10.22 0.87
CA ALA A 92 2.19 9.55 1.45
C ALA A 92 0.89 10.27 1.08
N CYS A 93 0.89 11.60 1.10
CA CYS A 93 -0.23 12.41 0.65
C CYS A 93 -0.58 12.12 -0.81
N ARG A 94 0.40 12.12 -1.71
CA ARG A 94 0.18 11.77 -3.13
C ARG A 94 -0.34 10.35 -3.30
N ARG A 95 0.20 9.38 -2.55
CA ARG A 95 -0.28 7.99 -2.53
C ARG A 95 -1.72 7.89 -2.03
N ALA A 96 -2.13 8.76 -1.11
CA ALA A 96 -3.50 8.89 -0.63
C ALA A 96 -4.43 9.68 -1.57
N GLY A 97 -3.93 10.13 -2.74
CA GLY A 97 -4.69 10.88 -3.73
C GLY A 97 -4.83 12.38 -3.43
N LEU A 98 -4.01 12.92 -2.52
CA LEU A 98 -3.95 14.36 -2.25
C LEU A 98 -3.03 15.05 -3.28
N ASP A 99 -3.43 16.25 -3.71
CA ASP A 99 -2.61 17.10 -4.57
C ASP A 99 -1.59 17.89 -3.74
N VAL A 100 -0.47 17.25 -3.45
CA VAL A 100 0.67 17.84 -2.72
C VAL A 100 1.88 17.88 -3.64
N PRO A 101 2.50 19.06 -3.85
CA PRO A 101 3.65 19.18 -4.73
C PRO A 101 4.83 18.34 -4.21
N PRO A 102 5.67 17.79 -5.10
CA PRO A 102 6.92 17.18 -4.68
C PRO A 102 7.84 18.23 -4.03
N PRO A 103 8.67 17.83 -3.06
CA PRO A 103 9.60 18.75 -2.42
C PRO A 103 10.56 19.35 -3.46
N ALA A 104 10.76 20.67 -3.40
CA ALA A 104 11.58 21.40 -4.38
C ALA A 104 13.07 21.04 -4.32
N ALA A 105 13.53 20.54 -3.17
CA ALA A 105 14.91 20.09 -2.95
C ALA A 105 14.95 19.05 -1.82
N ALA A 106 16.03 18.27 -1.74
CA ALA A 106 16.22 17.26 -0.68
C ALA A 106 16.27 17.86 0.74
N THR A 107 16.58 19.15 0.85
CA THR A 107 16.61 19.90 2.11
C THR A 107 15.37 20.77 2.33
N HIS A 108 14.38 20.69 1.43
CA HIS A 108 13.14 21.43 1.55
C HIS A 108 12.40 20.99 2.83
N ARG A 109 11.86 21.97 3.56
CA ARG A 109 11.01 21.75 4.72
C ARG A 109 9.69 22.44 4.49
N THR A 110 8.62 21.71 4.76
CA THR A 110 7.25 22.20 4.71
C THR A 110 7.02 23.12 5.92
N GLU A 111 6.20 24.15 5.74
CA GLU A 111 5.73 24.96 6.86
C GLU A 111 4.99 24.09 7.89
N GLU A 112 5.11 24.42 9.17
CA GLU A 112 4.59 23.56 10.24
C GLU A 112 3.06 23.41 10.21
N SER A 113 2.34 24.47 9.84
CA SER A 113 0.88 24.43 9.63
C SER A 113 0.48 23.49 8.48
N GLU A 114 1.21 23.55 7.36
CA GLU A 114 0.96 22.69 6.20
C GLU A 114 1.30 21.23 6.50
N ARG A 115 2.40 20.98 7.20
CA ARG A 115 2.76 19.65 7.68
C ARG A 115 1.67 19.07 8.58
N LEU A 116 1.19 19.85 9.57
CA LEU A 116 0.12 19.40 10.46
C LEU A 116 -1.17 19.11 9.68
N ARG A 117 -1.52 19.93 8.68
CA ARG A 117 -2.66 19.68 7.79
C ARG A 117 -2.50 18.34 7.07
N GLU A 118 -1.34 18.09 6.47
CA GLU A 118 -1.04 16.83 5.78
C GLU A 118 -1.12 15.61 6.70
N GLU A 119 -0.56 15.70 7.91
CA GLU A 119 -0.65 14.63 8.92
C GLU A 119 -2.11 14.29 9.26
N LEU A 120 -2.92 15.32 9.55
CA LEU A 120 -4.34 15.15 9.88
C LEU A 120 -5.13 14.56 8.71
N GLU A 121 -4.86 15.02 7.48
CA GLU A 121 -5.46 14.46 6.26
C GLU A 121 -5.13 12.97 6.11
N LEU A 122 -3.88 12.56 6.32
CA LEU A 122 -3.50 11.15 6.28
C LEU A 122 -4.17 10.32 7.38
N THR A 123 -4.13 10.79 8.63
CA THR A 123 -4.79 10.10 9.75
C THR A 123 -6.28 9.93 9.50
N SER A 124 -6.98 10.94 8.96
CA SER A 124 -8.41 10.86 8.63
C SER A 124 -8.74 9.79 7.57
N ARG A 125 -7.76 9.44 6.71
CA ARG A 125 -7.85 8.39 5.69
C ARG A 125 -7.40 7.01 6.21
N GLY A 126 -7.15 6.89 7.52
CA GLY A 126 -6.75 5.64 8.16
C GLY A 126 -5.27 5.31 8.00
N TRP A 127 -4.44 6.26 7.60
CA TRP A 127 -3.00 6.06 7.62
C TRP A 127 -2.48 6.08 9.06
N THR A 128 -1.51 5.21 9.32
CA THR A 128 -0.85 5.10 10.63
C THR A 128 0.65 4.98 10.40
N TRP A 129 1.44 5.66 11.22
CA TRP A 129 2.89 5.58 11.23
C TRP A 129 3.45 5.87 12.62
#